data_AF-W6KWK4-F1
#
_entry.id   AF-W6KWK4-F1
#
_cell.length_a   1.000
_cell.length_b   1.000
_cell.length_c   1.000
_cell.angle_alpha   90.00
_cell.angle_beta   90.00
_cell.angle_gamma   90.00
#
_symmetry.space_group_name_H-M   'P 1'
#
loop_
_entity.id
_entity.type
_entity.pdbx_description
1 polymer ?
#
loop_
_entity_poly.entity_id
_entity_poly.type
_entity_poly.pdbx_seq_one_letter_code
_entity_poly.pdbx_strand_id
1 'polypeptide(L)'
;MNQSVGIGYRHSLGYKTNTPYTEPLQLRQGYTEPDLTLPQHALVILGSAFAVACAQRPIRQLERFYFLSDVPGESRRIGVSDKQSEVVRTLFRTRWWAGPPLWRGTLSGAVSLGGFVYIRSQFHEKGGPCSGFIAGAATGLLYAVASHPYDVLRATAEAPNAPKTFRGPMDVLWTALTKKPRVLFGLYRGIPTMAMAYATHYGVQFGLYNYLRYDGVYRGPLVLFFYCHLAAFVGQVLFFPFLRVRQQLLAVNSRIHLRPVGYRFLIGELRRRYGLSKVYDGFFSSKPVLSTIPAALLLMFYDVASRRYTEYLNPERKARAKPSQQLGSVRLPSYVTSPEPYEFESTSPLAVQVKAKHV
;
A
#
# COMPACT_ATOMS: atom_id res chain seq x y z
N MET A 1 26.74 -56.96 -2.16
CA MET A 1 27.24 -55.57 -2.07
C MET A 1 26.10 -54.63 -2.45
N ASN A 2 25.55 -53.95 -1.45
CA ASN A 2 24.39 -53.06 -1.57
C ASN A 2 24.76 -51.78 -2.31
N GLN A 3 24.05 -51.47 -3.39
CA GLN A 3 23.99 -50.11 -3.93
C GLN A 3 22.70 -49.46 -3.42
N SER A 4 22.86 -48.61 -2.41
CA SER A 4 21.80 -47.76 -1.87
C SER A 4 21.40 -46.70 -2.89
N VAL A 5 20.17 -46.77 -3.38
CA VAL A 5 19.55 -45.73 -4.19
C VAL A 5 19.20 -44.54 -3.28
N GLY A 6 20.04 -43.52 -3.31
CA GLY A 6 19.75 -42.24 -2.66
C GLY A 6 18.60 -41.53 -3.36
N ILE A 7 17.43 -41.48 -2.72
CA ILE A 7 16.30 -40.66 -3.13
C ILE A 7 16.67 -39.19 -2.85
N GLY A 8 17.37 -38.56 -3.79
CA GLY A 8 17.64 -37.14 -3.77
C GLY A 8 16.37 -36.35 -4.10
N TYR A 9 15.90 -35.56 -3.14
CA TYR A 9 14.84 -34.56 -3.36
C TYR A 9 15.25 -33.63 -4.51
N ARG A 10 14.62 -33.79 -5.68
CA ARG A 10 14.71 -32.81 -6.76
C ARG A 10 13.84 -31.61 -6.39
N HIS A 11 14.48 -30.51 -5.97
CA HIS A 11 13.82 -29.20 -5.95
C HIS A 11 13.40 -28.84 -7.39
N SER A 12 12.09 -28.76 -7.64
CA SER A 12 11.48 -28.45 -8.94
C SER A 12 11.54 -26.96 -9.32
N LEU A 13 12.32 -26.14 -8.62
CA LEU A 13 12.55 -24.74 -8.96
C LEU A 13 13.87 -24.60 -9.72
N GLY A 14 13.92 -25.20 -10.92
CA GLY A 14 15.02 -25.05 -11.86
C GLY A 14 15.02 -23.67 -12.53
N TYR A 15 15.37 -22.61 -11.81
CA TYR A 15 15.76 -21.35 -12.44
C TYR A 15 17.27 -21.41 -12.75
N LYS A 16 17.62 -22.10 -13.84
CA LYS A 16 18.97 -22.03 -14.44
C LYS A 16 18.86 -21.29 -15.77
N THR A 17 19.35 -20.07 -15.83
CA THR A 17 19.64 -19.38 -17.10
C THR A 17 21.16 -19.37 -17.33
N ASN A 18 21.66 -20.38 -18.05
CA ASN A 18 23.02 -20.39 -18.63
C ASN A 18 23.00 -19.59 -19.94
N THR A 19 22.79 -18.28 -19.88
CA THR A 19 23.05 -17.38 -21.02
C THR A 19 24.22 -16.48 -20.67
N PRO A 20 25.25 -16.36 -21.54
CA PRO A 20 26.32 -15.39 -21.33
C PRO A 20 25.73 -13.99 -21.17
N TYR A 21 26.28 -13.25 -20.20
CA TYR A 21 25.86 -11.88 -19.88
C TYR A 21 25.85 -11.02 -21.16
N THR A 22 24.66 -10.62 -21.58
CA THR A 22 24.47 -9.57 -22.57
C THR A 22 24.05 -8.33 -21.79
N GLU A 23 24.78 -7.22 -21.94
CA GLU A 23 24.45 -5.98 -21.26
C GLU A 23 22.97 -5.63 -21.47
N PRO A 24 22.21 -5.36 -20.39
CA PRO A 24 20.86 -4.85 -20.52
C PRO A 24 20.93 -3.41 -21.02
N LEU A 25 20.93 -3.27 -22.34
CA LEU A 25 20.77 -2.00 -23.05
C LEU A 25 19.40 -1.42 -22.69
N GLN A 26 19.40 -0.51 -21.71
CA GLN A 26 18.36 0.46 -21.37
C GLN A 26 17.26 0.00 -20.39
N LEU A 27 17.11 0.76 -19.29
CA LEU A 27 15.88 0.87 -18.52
C LEU A 27 14.83 1.56 -19.42
N ARG A 28 14.08 0.80 -20.22
CA ARG A 28 13.11 1.37 -21.16
C ARG A 28 11.83 1.80 -20.43
N GLN A 29 11.66 3.11 -20.27
CA GLN A 29 10.38 3.76 -19.94
C GLN A 29 9.38 3.46 -21.07
N GLY A 30 8.29 2.77 -20.77
CA GLY A 30 7.24 2.54 -21.76
C GLY A 30 6.29 1.40 -21.39
N TYR A 31 6.75 0.36 -20.70
CA TYR A 31 5.90 -0.81 -20.44
C TYR A 31 4.94 -0.66 -19.25
N THR A 32 5.26 0.21 -18.29
CA THR A 32 4.43 0.42 -17.07
C THR A 32 3.69 1.75 -17.07
N GLU A 33 3.77 2.49 -18.16
CA GLU A 33 3.02 3.72 -18.32
C GLU A 33 1.86 3.42 -19.25
N PRO A 34 0.65 3.23 -18.69
CA PRO A 34 -0.50 2.86 -19.49
C PRO A 34 -0.79 3.97 -20.49
N ASP A 35 -0.75 3.63 -21.78
CA ASP A 35 -1.29 4.45 -22.88
C ASP A 35 -2.82 4.33 -22.86
N LEU A 36 -3.42 4.79 -21.77
CA LEU A 36 -4.85 4.74 -21.48
C LEU A 36 -5.40 6.16 -21.45
N THR A 37 -6.58 6.35 -22.03
CA THR A 37 -7.28 7.62 -21.92
C THR A 37 -7.66 7.88 -20.45
N LEU A 38 -7.81 9.14 -20.05
CA LEU A 38 -8.23 9.51 -18.69
C LEU A 38 -9.44 8.70 -18.16
N PRO A 39 -10.55 8.51 -18.92
CA PRO A 39 -11.68 7.72 -18.42
C PRO A 39 -11.35 6.23 -18.28
N GLN A 40 -10.55 5.66 -19.18
CA GLN A 40 -10.09 4.28 -19.09
C GLN A 40 -9.22 4.08 -17.84
N HIS A 41 -8.33 5.03 -17.59
CA HIS A 41 -7.45 5.02 -16.44
C HIS A 41 -8.24 5.12 -15.12
N ALA A 42 -9.23 6.01 -15.07
CA ALA A 42 -10.15 6.13 -13.94
C ALA A 42 -10.94 4.84 -13.70
N LEU A 43 -11.40 4.17 -14.75
CA LEU A 43 -12.11 2.89 -14.65
C LEU A 43 -11.22 1.78 -14.06
N VAL A 44 -9.96 1.70 -14.48
CA VAL A 44 -8.99 0.74 -13.91
C VAL A 44 -8.72 1.04 -12.43
N ILE A 45 -8.56 2.31 -12.06
CA ILE A 45 -8.37 2.73 -10.66
C ILE A 45 -9.61 2.37 -9.82
N LEU A 46 -10.82 2.66 -10.30
CA LEU A 46 -12.05 2.33 -9.59
C LEU A 46 -12.27 0.82 -9.46
N GLY A 47 -12.01 0.07 -10.53
CA GLY A 47 -12.14 -1.39 -10.54
C GLY A 47 -11.15 -2.06 -9.59
N SER A 48 -9.88 -1.64 -9.60
CA SER A 48 -8.86 -2.15 -8.68
C SER A 48 -9.19 -1.78 -7.23
N ALA A 49 -9.61 -0.54 -6.96
CA ALA A 49 -10.03 -0.12 -5.62
C ALA A 49 -11.25 -0.90 -5.11
N PHE A 50 -12.22 -1.21 -5.97
CA PHE A 50 -13.37 -2.03 -5.62
C PHE A 50 -12.98 -3.48 -5.31
N ALA A 51 -12.15 -4.09 -6.17
CA ALA A 51 -11.65 -5.45 -5.95
C ALA A 51 -10.90 -5.56 -4.61
N VAL A 52 -10.06 -4.58 -4.29
CA VAL A 52 -9.37 -4.50 -3.00
C VAL A 52 -10.34 -4.29 -1.85
N ALA A 53 -11.35 -3.42 -1.99
CA ALA A 53 -12.35 -3.21 -0.95
C ALA A 53 -13.11 -4.50 -0.61
N CYS A 54 -13.39 -5.33 -1.62
CA CYS A 54 -13.96 -6.67 -1.44
C CYS A 54 -12.98 -7.61 -0.72
N ALA A 55 -11.72 -7.68 -1.16
CA ALA A 55 -10.68 -8.52 -0.54
C ALA A 55 -10.32 -8.08 0.89
N GLN A 56 -10.41 -6.79 1.19
CA GLN A 56 -10.06 -6.22 2.49
C GLN A 56 -10.99 -6.71 3.61
N ARG A 57 -12.24 -7.06 3.31
CA ARG A 57 -13.20 -7.56 4.30
C ARG A 57 -12.71 -8.86 4.96
N PRO A 58 -12.49 -9.97 4.23
CA PRO A 58 -11.97 -11.18 4.84
C PRO A 58 -10.57 -10.99 5.42
N ILE A 59 -9.71 -10.18 4.80
CA ILE A 59 -8.35 -9.90 5.33
C ILE A 59 -8.41 -9.27 6.73
N ARG A 60 -9.31 -8.32 6.97
CA ARG A 60 -9.50 -7.74 8.32
C ARG A 60 -10.01 -8.77 9.31
N GLN A 61 -10.83 -9.73 8.88
CA GLN A 61 -11.31 -10.79 9.74
C GLN A 61 -10.21 -11.80 10.10
N LEU A 62 -9.14 -11.92 9.29
CA LEU A 62 -7.97 -12.73 9.62
C LEU A 62 -7.29 -12.28 10.93
N GLU A 63 -7.46 -11.02 11.32
CA GLU A 63 -6.98 -10.52 12.61
C GLU A 63 -7.58 -11.29 13.81
N ARG A 64 -8.74 -11.93 13.65
CA ARG A 64 -9.38 -12.74 14.69
C ARG A 64 -8.70 -14.09 14.91
N PHE A 65 -7.96 -14.61 13.93
CA PHE A 65 -7.30 -15.93 14.01
C PHE A 65 -5.95 -15.89 14.72
N TYR A 66 -5.70 -14.84 15.50
CA TYR A 66 -4.39 -14.54 16.07
C TYR A 66 -3.98 -15.47 17.23
N PHE A 67 -4.85 -16.39 17.66
CA PHE A 67 -4.46 -17.51 18.55
C PHE A 67 -3.44 -18.46 17.90
N LEU A 68 -3.22 -18.37 16.58
CA LEU A 68 -2.20 -19.13 15.85
C LEU A 68 -0.79 -18.51 15.91
N SER A 69 -0.69 -17.22 16.26
CA SER A 69 0.60 -16.55 16.50
C SER A 69 0.78 -16.44 18.00
N ASP A 70 1.50 -17.40 18.57
CA ASP A 70 1.89 -17.43 19.98
C ASP A 70 2.36 -16.05 20.46
N VAL A 71 1.52 -15.35 21.22
CA VAL A 71 2.00 -14.26 22.07
C VAL A 71 2.78 -14.93 23.20
N PRO A 72 4.10 -14.66 23.33
CA PRO A 72 4.90 -15.29 24.37
C PRO A 72 4.36 -14.88 25.74
N GLY A 73 3.83 -15.85 26.50
CA GLY A 73 3.31 -15.67 27.86
C GLY A 73 1.91 -16.22 28.11
N GLU A 74 0.99 -16.14 27.14
CA GLU A 74 -0.41 -16.60 27.32
C GLU A 74 -0.67 -18.01 26.78
N SER A 75 0.14 -18.47 25.81
CA SER A 75 -0.09 -19.69 25.03
C SER A 75 0.10 -21.02 25.79
N ARG A 76 0.83 -21.03 26.92
CA ARG A 76 1.15 -22.28 27.62
C ARG A 76 -0.02 -22.94 28.35
N ARG A 77 -1.18 -22.28 28.45
CA ARG A 77 -2.35 -22.81 29.18
C ARG A 77 -3.35 -23.60 28.32
N ILE A 78 -3.29 -23.52 27.00
CA ILE A 78 -4.30 -24.10 26.11
C ILE A 78 -3.67 -25.27 25.33
N GLY A 79 -4.22 -26.47 25.49
CA GLY A 79 -3.77 -27.67 24.79
C GLY A 79 -3.87 -27.52 23.26
N VAL A 80 -3.03 -28.25 22.53
CA VAL A 80 -2.97 -28.19 21.05
C VAL A 80 -4.32 -28.59 20.42
N SER A 81 -5.07 -29.51 21.04
CA SER A 81 -6.42 -29.90 20.63
C SER A 81 -7.43 -28.75 20.71
N ASP A 82 -7.37 -27.98 21.80
CA ASP A 82 -8.29 -26.87 22.04
C ASP A 82 -8.05 -25.76 21.01
N LYS A 83 -6.78 -25.52 20.64
CA LYS A 83 -6.42 -24.56 19.57
C LYS A 83 -7.07 -24.92 18.24
N GLN A 84 -7.08 -26.19 17.84
CA GLN A 84 -7.71 -26.62 16.58
C GLN A 84 -9.23 -26.40 16.60
N SER A 85 -9.87 -26.77 17.72
CA SER A 85 -11.31 -26.57 17.88
C SER A 85 -11.70 -25.09 17.86
N GLU A 86 -10.88 -24.22 18.45
CA GLU A 86 -11.11 -22.77 18.50
C GLU A 86 -10.87 -22.11 17.14
N VAL A 87 -9.90 -22.59 16.36
CA VAL A 87 -9.69 -22.16 14.97
C VAL A 87 -10.92 -22.50 14.12
N VAL A 88 -11.41 -23.74 14.20
CA VAL A 88 -12.61 -24.18 13.47
C VAL A 88 -13.84 -23.37 13.90
N ARG A 89 -14.05 -23.21 15.21
CA ARG A 89 -15.15 -22.40 15.75
C ARG A 89 -15.07 -20.94 15.27
N THR A 90 -13.88 -20.36 15.26
CA THR A 90 -13.65 -18.98 14.77
C THR A 90 -13.88 -18.88 13.27
N LEU A 91 -13.45 -19.88 12.49
CA LEU A 91 -13.64 -19.95 11.04
C LEU A 91 -15.12 -19.88 10.66
N PHE A 92 -15.95 -20.70 11.31
CA PHE A 92 -17.38 -20.80 10.99
C PHE A 92 -18.24 -19.72 11.65
N ARG A 93 -17.85 -19.19 12.83
CA ARG A 93 -18.61 -18.11 13.49
C ARG A 93 -18.29 -16.72 12.96
N THR A 94 -17.17 -16.55 12.26
CA THR A 94 -16.76 -15.24 11.77
C THR A 94 -17.63 -14.82 10.58
N ARG A 95 -18.27 -13.66 10.72
CA ARG A 95 -18.97 -12.99 9.61
C ARG A 95 -17.92 -12.36 8.68
N TRP A 96 -17.41 -13.14 7.72
CA TRP A 96 -16.35 -12.77 6.77
C TRP A 96 -16.59 -11.44 6.02
N TRP A 97 -17.85 -11.14 5.75
CA TRP A 97 -18.27 -9.97 4.99
C TRP A 97 -18.80 -8.83 5.86
N ALA A 98 -18.74 -8.95 7.18
CA ALA A 98 -19.10 -7.87 8.08
C ALA A 98 -18.02 -6.77 8.07
N GLY A 99 -18.43 -5.51 8.00
CA GLY A 99 -17.53 -4.38 8.01
C GLY A 99 -18.19 -3.10 7.50
N PRO A 100 -17.42 -2.01 7.39
CA PRO A 100 -17.91 -0.77 6.78
C PRO A 100 -18.39 -1.00 5.34
N PRO A 101 -19.24 -0.11 4.81
CA PRO A 101 -19.76 -0.24 3.46
C PRO A 101 -18.62 -0.21 2.43
N LEU A 102 -18.74 -1.03 1.37
CA LEU A 102 -17.69 -1.23 0.36
C LEU A 102 -17.26 0.08 -0.31
N TRP A 103 -18.23 0.95 -0.61
CA TRP A 103 -17.98 2.22 -1.30
C TRP A 103 -16.95 3.09 -0.59
N ARG A 104 -16.85 3.02 0.75
CA ARG A 104 -15.85 3.80 1.50
C ARG A 104 -14.43 3.31 1.21
N GLY A 105 -14.23 1.99 1.19
CA GLY A 105 -12.95 1.39 0.85
C GLY A 105 -12.56 1.71 -0.59
N THR A 106 -13.52 1.58 -1.51
CA THR A 106 -13.34 1.93 -2.93
C THR A 106 -12.96 3.40 -3.09
N LEU A 107 -13.67 4.32 -2.45
CA LEU A 107 -13.42 5.75 -2.55
C LEU A 107 -12.04 6.13 -1.98
N SER A 108 -11.69 5.61 -0.80
CA SER A 108 -10.37 5.85 -0.20
C SER A 108 -9.23 5.33 -1.08
N GLY A 109 -9.38 4.10 -1.60
CA GLY A 109 -8.42 3.52 -2.54
C GLY A 109 -8.29 4.33 -3.82
N ALA A 110 -9.41 4.70 -4.44
CA ALA A 110 -9.45 5.48 -5.67
C ALA A 110 -8.87 6.88 -5.52
N VAL A 111 -9.17 7.58 -4.41
CA VAL A 111 -8.60 8.90 -4.11
C VAL A 111 -7.09 8.83 -3.90
N SER A 112 -6.62 7.84 -3.13
CA SER A 112 -5.19 7.70 -2.86
C SER A 112 -4.39 7.34 -4.12
N LEU A 113 -4.83 6.32 -4.86
CA LEU A 113 -4.15 5.88 -6.07
C LEU A 113 -4.29 6.88 -7.22
N GLY A 114 -5.51 7.39 -7.46
CA GLY A 114 -5.78 8.38 -8.50
C GLY A 114 -5.07 9.71 -8.23
N GLY A 115 -5.04 10.16 -6.97
CA GLY A 115 -4.27 11.33 -6.57
C GLY A 115 -2.77 11.14 -6.82
N PHE A 116 -2.22 9.97 -6.52
CA PHE A 116 -0.82 9.67 -6.83
C PHE A 116 -0.52 9.69 -8.32
N VAL A 117 -1.32 9.00 -9.13
CA VAL A 117 -1.12 8.95 -10.58
C VAL A 117 -1.20 10.37 -11.17
N TYR A 118 -2.23 11.13 -10.81
CA TYR A 118 -2.43 12.49 -11.31
C TYR A 118 -1.29 13.42 -10.92
N ILE A 119 -0.85 13.38 -9.66
CA ILE A 119 0.26 14.23 -9.21
C ILE A 119 1.56 13.80 -9.89
N ARG A 120 1.81 12.49 -10.00
CA ARG A 120 3.00 11.95 -10.67
C ARG A 120 3.08 12.35 -12.14
N SER A 121 1.96 12.41 -12.86
CA SER A 121 1.95 12.83 -14.26
C SER A 121 2.37 14.29 -14.46
N GLN A 122 2.24 15.14 -13.44
CA GLN A 122 2.73 16.53 -13.48
C GLN A 122 4.26 16.62 -13.34
N PHE A 123 4.92 15.58 -12.82
CA PHE A 123 6.37 15.56 -12.57
C PHE A 123 7.17 14.83 -13.67
N HIS A 124 6.53 14.48 -14.80
CA HIS A 124 7.08 13.60 -15.84
C HIS A 124 8.33 14.17 -16.52
N GLU A 125 8.40 15.49 -16.72
CA GLU A 125 9.50 16.14 -17.45
C GLU A 125 10.84 16.26 -16.68
N LYS A 126 10.89 15.94 -15.37
CA LYS A 126 12.09 16.13 -14.52
C LYS A 126 12.55 14.87 -13.79
N GLY A 127 12.10 13.69 -14.23
CA GLY A 127 11.93 12.48 -13.40
C GLY A 127 13.18 11.73 -12.94
N GLY A 128 13.92 12.26 -11.95
CA GLY A 128 14.80 11.46 -11.11
C GLY A 128 14.02 10.53 -10.15
N PRO A 129 14.68 9.59 -9.43
CA PRO A 129 14.04 8.64 -8.51
C PRO A 129 13.23 9.32 -7.40
N CYS A 130 13.55 10.57 -7.06
CA CYS A 130 12.86 11.37 -6.04
C CYS A 130 11.44 11.80 -6.46
N SER A 131 11.10 11.79 -7.75
CA SER A 131 9.79 12.24 -8.23
C SER A 131 8.63 11.42 -7.63
N GLY A 132 8.82 10.10 -7.51
CA GLY A 132 7.84 9.21 -6.88
C GLY A 132 7.62 9.50 -5.40
N PHE A 133 8.67 9.87 -4.67
CA PHE A 133 8.58 10.24 -3.25
C PHE A 133 7.85 11.57 -3.05
N ILE A 134 8.15 12.57 -3.87
CA ILE A 134 7.49 13.89 -3.81
C ILE A 134 6.01 13.75 -4.19
N ALA A 135 5.73 13.03 -5.28
CA ALA A 135 4.35 12.76 -5.69
C ALA A 135 3.58 12.03 -4.60
N GLY A 136 4.17 10.97 -4.01
CA GLY A 136 3.58 10.24 -2.90
C GLY A 136 3.33 11.11 -1.66
N ALA A 137 4.28 11.99 -1.31
CA ALA A 137 4.13 12.90 -0.17
C ALA A 137 3.00 13.91 -0.40
N ALA A 138 2.91 14.48 -1.60
CA ALA A 138 1.82 15.37 -1.99
C ALA A 138 0.46 14.66 -2.01
N THR A 139 0.41 13.40 -2.46
CA THR A 139 -0.79 12.56 -2.32
C THR A 139 -1.17 12.34 -0.86
N GLY A 140 -0.19 12.12 0.02
CA GLY A 140 -0.42 12.00 1.46
C GLY A 140 -1.00 13.27 2.08
N LEU A 141 -0.53 14.45 1.65
CA LEU A 141 -1.11 15.74 2.07
C LEU A 141 -2.55 15.89 1.59
N LEU A 142 -2.82 15.60 0.32
CA LEU A 142 -4.17 15.63 -0.25
C LEU A 142 -5.11 14.68 0.52
N TYR A 143 -4.63 13.47 0.78
CA TYR A 143 -5.36 12.46 1.54
C TYR A 143 -5.64 12.91 2.98
N ALA A 144 -4.66 13.56 3.63
CA ALA A 144 -4.83 14.10 4.97
C ALA A 144 -5.91 15.18 5.01
N VAL A 145 -5.92 16.12 4.06
CA VAL A 145 -6.93 17.18 3.99
C VAL A 145 -8.33 16.59 3.76
N ALA A 146 -8.45 15.60 2.87
CA ALA A 146 -9.73 14.96 2.57
C ALA A 146 -10.25 14.08 3.73
N SER A 147 -9.37 13.33 4.40
CA SER A 147 -9.76 12.31 5.37
C SER A 147 -9.83 12.83 6.81
N HIS A 148 -9.05 13.86 7.16
CA HIS A 148 -8.93 14.32 8.54
C HIS A 148 -10.27 14.78 9.17
N PRO A 149 -11.15 15.53 8.48
CA PRO A 149 -12.45 15.89 9.06
C PRO A 149 -13.27 14.66 9.44
N TYR A 150 -13.26 13.64 8.59
CA TYR A 150 -13.95 12.39 8.84
C TYR A 150 -13.38 11.63 10.04
N ASP A 151 -12.05 11.56 10.15
CA ASP A 151 -11.36 10.92 11.27
C ASP A 151 -11.70 11.60 12.60
N VAL A 152 -11.78 12.94 12.64
CA VAL A 152 -12.16 13.69 13.84
C VAL A 152 -13.62 13.45 14.21
N LEU A 153 -14.54 13.46 13.24
CA LEU A 153 -15.96 13.16 13.48
C LEU A 153 -16.13 11.74 14.03
N ARG A 154 -15.41 10.78 13.46
CA ARG A 154 -15.43 9.39 13.91
C ARG A 154 -14.88 9.24 15.32
N ALA A 155 -13.71 9.81 15.59
CA ALA A 155 -13.12 9.78 16.94
C ALA A 155 -14.02 10.44 17.99
N THR A 156 -14.78 11.47 17.60
CA THR A 156 -15.76 12.12 18.48
C THR A 156 -16.98 11.25 18.74
N ALA A 157 -17.47 10.54 17.72
CA ALA A 157 -18.59 9.60 17.85
C ALA A 157 -18.23 8.37 18.70
N GLU A 158 -16.96 7.91 18.64
CA GLU A 158 -16.46 6.74 19.38
C GLU A 158 -15.89 7.10 20.77
N ALA A 159 -15.90 8.37 21.18
CA ALA A 159 -15.29 8.80 22.43
C ALA A 159 -16.08 8.29 23.67
N PRO A 160 -15.42 7.67 24.67
CA PRO A 160 -16.10 7.08 25.84
C PRO A 160 -16.92 8.07 26.68
N ASN A 161 -16.48 9.33 26.72
CA ASN A 161 -17.12 10.42 27.47
C ASN A 161 -17.98 11.32 26.57
N ALA A 162 -18.27 10.91 25.33
CA ALA A 162 -19.23 11.62 24.51
C ALA A 162 -20.59 11.62 25.23
N PRO A 163 -21.34 12.74 25.24
CA PRO A 163 -22.73 12.71 25.67
C PRO A 163 -23.41 11.61 24.84
N LYS A 164 -24.01 10.63 25.53
CA LYS A 164 -24.42 9.27 25.09
C LYS A 164 -25.34 9.15 23.85
N THR A 165 -25.24 9.98 22.81
CA THR A 165 -26.31 10.12 21.80
C THR A 165 -25.85 10.37 20.37
N PHE A 166 -24.63 10.00 19.97
CA PHE A 166 -24.29 10.02 18.54
C PHE A 166 -24.42 8.63 17.93
N ARG A 167 -25.35 8.47 16.97
CA ARG A 167 -25.53 7.22 16.20
C ARG A 167 -24.38 6.97 15.22
N GLY A 168 -23.57 7.99 14.93
CA GLY A 168 -22.39 7.88 14.07
C GLY A 168 -21.75 9.23 13.73
N PRO A 169 -20.69 9.23 12.89
CA PRO A 169 -19.93 10.44 12.56
C PRO A 169 -20.75 11.50 11.81
N MET A 170 -21.76 11.09 11.03
CA MET A 170 -22.66 12.02 10.33
C MET A 170 -23.62 12.71 11.29
N ASP A 171 -24.02 12.03 12.37
CA ASP A 171 -24.88 12.59 13.43
C ASP A 171 -24.11 13.64 14.24
N VAL A 172 -22.82 13.39 14.51
CA VAL A 172 -21.91 14.40 15.08
C VAL A 172 -21.82 15.62 14.17
N LEU A 173 -21.63 15.42 12.86
CA LEU A 173 -21.52 16.51 11.89
C LEU A 173 -22.80 17.33 11.83
N TRP A 174 -23.96 16.68 11.71
CA TRP A 174 -25.25 17.35 11.66
C TRP A 174 -25.51 18.14 12.96
N THR A 175 -25.27 17.52 14.10
CA THR A 175 -25.41 18.18 15.41
C THR A 175 -24.45 19.38 15.56
N ALA A 176 -23.21 19.26 15.06
CA ALA A 176 -22.25 20.35 15.08
C ALA A 176 -22.69 21.52 14.18
N LEU A 177 -23.20 21.23 12.97
CA LEU A 177 -23.74 22.21 12.04
C LEU A 177 -24.94 22.96 12.63
N THR A 178 -25.88 22.24 13.25
CA THR A 178 -27.11 22.86 13.78
C THR A 178 -26.91 23.59 15.09
N LYS A 179 -26.13 23.04 16.04
CA LYS A 179 -26.08 23.56 17.42
C LYS A 179 -24.91 24.51 17.67
N LYS A 180 -23.73 24.25 17.10
CA LYS A 180 -22.51 25.03 17.38
C LYS A 180 -21.56 25.04 16.18
N PRO A 181 -21.81 25.85 15.13
CA PRO A 181 -20.99 25.86 13.92
C PRO A 181 -19.52 26.26 14.18
N ARG A 182 -19.22 27.01 15.25
CA ARG A 182 -17.84 27.32 15.67
C ARG A 182 -17.00 26.07 15.98
N VAL A 183 -17.63 24.94 16.32
CA VAL A 183 -16.95 23.65 16.55
C VAL A 183 -16.38 23.08 15.24
N LEU A 184 -16.87 23.53 14.08
CA LEU A 184 -16.39 23.05 12.77
C LEU A 184 -14.94 23.43 12.49
N PHE A 185 -14.50 24.60 12.95
CA PHE A 185 -13.08 24.98 12.91
C PHE A 185 -12.21 24.07 13.77
N GLY A 186 -12.80 23.45 14.80
CA GLY A 186 -12.16 22.44 15.63
C GLY A 186 -11.87 21.12 14.91
N LEU A 187 -12.58 20.80 13.80
CA LEU A 187 -12.30 19.59 13.02
C LEU A 187 -10.91 19.64 12.39
N TYR A 188 -10.42 20.82 12.03
CA TYR A 188 -9.12 21.01 11.39
C TYR A 188 -7.97 21.10 12.41
N ARG A 189 -8.27 20.98 13.72
CA ARG A 189 -7.25 21.00 14.77
C ARG A 189 -6.36 19.76 14.68
N GLY A 190 -5.05 19.97 14.61
CA GLY A 190 -4.06 18.89 14.50
C GLY A 190 -3.75 18.41 13.08
N ILE A 191 -4.24 19.11 12.05
CA ILE A 191 -3.90 18.80 10.66
C ILE A 191 -2.40 18.80 10.39
N PRO A 192 -1.58 19.77 10.84
CA PRO A 192 -0.15 19.77 10.47
C PRO A 192 0.56 18.46 10.83
N THR A 193 0.25 17.90 12.00
CA THR A 193 0.82 16.61 12.43
C THR A 193 0.30 15.43 11.62
N MET A 194 -0.95 15.45 11.17
CA MET A 194 -1.51 14.40 10.31
C MET A 194 -1.04 14.51 8.88
N ALA A 195 -0.96 15.73 8.36
CA ALA A 195 -0.39 16.04 7.07
C ALA A 195 1.04 15.51 6.98
N MET A 196 1.88 15.79 7.98
CA MET A 196 3.25 15.25 8.03
C MET A 196 3.26 13.72 8.12
N ALA A 197 2.42 13.12 8.96
CA ALA A 197 2.33 11.66 9.08
C ALA A 197 1.96 10.99 7.75
N TYR A 198 0.87 11.44 7.11
CA TYR A 198 0.42 10.88 5.84
C TYR A 198 1.39 11.20 4.70
N ALA A 199 2.02 12.37 4.68
CA ALA A 199 3.06 12.70 3.71
C ALA A 199 4.25 11.74 3.81
N THR A 200 4.71 11.42 5.02
CA THR A 200 5.77 10.41 5.22
C THR A 200 5.30 9.02 4.81
N HIS A 201 4.10 8.61 5.21
CA HIS A 201 3.54 7.30 4.89
C HIS A 201 3.44 7.07 3.38
N TYR A 202 2.68 7.93 2.70
CA TYR A 202 2.43 7.81 1.27
C TYR A 202 3.65 8.19 0.43
N GLY A 203 4.49 9.12 0.89
CA GLY A 203 5.75 9.45 0.24
C GLY A 203 6.68 8.25 0.13
N VAL A 204 6.86 7.50 1.22
CA VAL A 204 7.69 6.29 1.20
C VAL A 204 7.00 5.13 0.49
N GLN A 205 5.70 4.90 0.75
CA GLN A 205 4.96 3.82 0.10
C GLN A 205 4.95 3.98 -1.43
N PHE A 206 4.52 5.13 -1.93
CA PHE A 206 4.45 5.35 -3.38
C PHE A 206 5.83 5.61 -3.99
N GLY A 207 6.79 6.17 -3.25
CA GLY A 207 8.17 6.34 -3.70
C GLY A 207 8.89 5.03 -3.93
N LEU A 208 8.86 4.12 -2.94
CA LEU A 208 9.42 2.77 -3.07
C LEU A 208 8.68 1.96 -4.13
N TYR A 209 7.35 2.07 -4.20
CA TYR A 209 6.57 1.47 -5.27
C TYR A 209 7.03 1.98 -6.65
N ASN A 210 7.17 3.28 -6.85
CA ASN A 210 7.60 3.84 -8.13
C ASN A 210 9.02 3.39 -8.52
N TYR A 211 9.89 3.19 -7.52
CA TYR A 211 11.24 2.68 -7.73
C TYR A 211 11.26 1.17 -8.08
N LEU A 212 10.47 0.35 -7.38
CA LEU A 212 10.51 -1.11 -7.51
C LEU A 212 9.54 -1.68 -8.55
N ARG A 213 8.50 -0.94 -8.95
CA ARG A 213 7.40 -1.48 -9.79
C ARG A 213 7.87 -2.00 -11.14
N TYR A 214 8.88 -1.36 -11.75
CA TYR A 214 9.40 -1.78 -13.06
C TYR A 214 9.94 -3.20 -12.99
N ASP A 215 10.83 -3.46 -12.04
CA ASP A 215 11.40 -4.80 -11.81
C ASP A 215 10.32 -5.82 -11.40
N GLY A 216 9.37 -5.41 -10.55
CA GLY A 216 8.27 -6.26 -10.10
C GLY A 216 7.37 -6.74 -11.25
N VAL A 217 6.97 -5.84 -12.15
CA VAL A 217 6.09 -6.15 -13.30
C VAL A 217 6.73 -7.15 -14.26
N TYR A 218 8.06 -7.09 -14.45
CA TYR A 218 8.78 -8.02 -15.34
C TYR A 218 8.94 -9.42 -14.74
N ARG A 219 9.14 -9.53 -13.43
CA ARG A 219 9.34 -10.82 -12.75
C ARG A 219 8.04 -11.56 -12.46
N GLY A 220 6.93 -10.84 -12.32
CA GLY A 220 5.61 -11.41 -12.18
C GLY A 220 4.81 -10.83 -11.01
N PRO A 221 3.49 -11.09 -10.97
CA PRO A 221 2.57 -10.44 -10.04
C PRO A 221 2.90 -10.72 -8.57
N LEU A 222 3.43 -11.90 -8.25
CA LEU A 222 3.83 -12.24 -6.88
C LEU A 222 5.04 -11.43 -6.40
N VAL A 223 6.05 -11.25 -7.24
CA VAL A 223 7.22 -10.42 -6.90
C VAL A 223 6.81 -8.96 -6.75
N LEU A 224 5.96 -8.48 -7.66
CA LEU A 224 5.37 -7.14 -7.57
C LEU A 224 4.57 -6.97 -6.26
N PHE A 225 3.77 -7.96 -5.87
CA PHE A 225 3.06 -7.94 -4.59
C PHE A 225 4.01 -7.76 -3.41
N PHE A 226 5.10 -8.53 -3.33
CA PHE A 226 6.07 -8.42 -2.25
C PHE A 226 6.78 -7.06 -2.22
N TYR A 227 7.08 -6.48 -3.38
CA TYR A 227 7.63 -5.12 -3.45
C TYR A 227 6.65 -4.06 -2.96
N CYS A 228 5.39 -4.12 -3.41
CA CYS A 228 4.34 -3.22 -2.94
C CYS A 228 4.09 -3.40 -1.43
N HIS A 229 4.20 -4.64 -0.94
CA HIS A 229 4.06 -4.97 0.47
C HIS A 229 5.19 -4.41 1.33
N LEU A 230 6.43 -4.57 0.88
CA LEU A 230 7.60 -3.97 1.52
C LEU A 230 7.46 -2.45 1.56
N ALA A 231 7.07 -1.82 0.46
CA ALA A 231 6.87 -0.37 0.38
C ALA A 231 5.81 0.13 1.38
N ALA A 232 4.65 -0.54 1.44
CA ALA A 232 3.59 -0.23 2.39
C ALA A 232 4.03 -0.48 3.85
N PHE A 233 4.78 -1.55 4.11
CA PHE A 233 5.30 -1.88 5.44
C PHE A 233 6.29 -0.83 5.94
N VAL A 234 7.28 -0.44 5.13
CA VAL A 234 8.24 0.61 5.49
C VAL A 234 7.52 1.95 5.68
N GLY A 235 6.55 2.28 4.84
CA GLY A 235 5.69 3.45 5.02
C GLY A 235 4.94 3.42 6.36
N GLN A 236 4.41 2.26 6.76
CA GLN A 236 3.73 2.08 8.05
C GLN A 236 4.68 2.17 9.25
N VAL A 237 5.90 1.64 9.16
CA VAL A 237 6.94 1.78 10.19
C VAL A 237 7.22 3.26 10.44
N LEU A 238 7.45 4.05 9.39
CA LEU A 238 7.75 5.48 9.51
C LEU A 238 6.54 6.32 9.94
N PHE A 239 5.34 5.89 9.60
CA PHE A 239 4.08 6.53 10.00
C PHE A 239 3.74 6.35 11.48
N PHE A 240 4.05 5.17 12.03
CA PHE A 240 3.57 4.76 13.35
C PHE A 240 3.93 5.73 14.49
N PRO A 241 5.14 6.31 14.56
CA PRO A 241 5.48 7.31 15.57
C PRO A 241 4.53 8.48 15.63
N PHE A 242 4.16 9.03 14.46
CA PHE A 242 3.27 10.18 14.39
C PHE A 242 1.86 9.83 14.87
N LEU A 243 1.38 8.64 14.50
CA LEU A 243 0.09 8.13 14.94
C LEU A 243 0.06 7.96 16.46
N ARG A 244 1.09 7.34 17.04
CA ARG A 244 1.19 7.11 18.49
C ARG A 244 1.25 8.39 19.29
N VAL A 245 2.11 9.33 18.88
CA VAL A 245 2.21 10.63 19.56
C VAL A 245 0.90 11.39 19.48
N ARG A 246 0.18 11.37 18.34
CA ARG A 246 -1.15 11.98 18.22
C ARG A 246 -2.15 11.32 19.16
N GLN A 247 -2.24 9.99 19.18
CA GLN A 247 -3.18 9.26 20.02
C GLN A 247 -2.93 9.52 21.51
N GLN A 248 -1.67 9.51 21.95
CA GLN A 248 -1.29 9.82 23.32
C GLN A 248 -1.59 11.28 23.68
N LEU A 249 -1.34 12.22 22.77
CA LEU A 249 -1.66 13.62 22.99
C LEU A 249 -3.17 13.83 23.17
N LEU A 250 -3.99 13.18 22.33
CA LEU A 250 -5.44 13.23 22.45
C LEU A 250 -5.90 12.61 23.78
N ALA A 251 -5.32 11.47 24.18
CA ALA A 251 -5.64 10.83 25.45
C ALA A 251 -5.26 11.71 26.66
N VAL A 252 -4.08 12.32 26.66
CA VAL A 252 -3.63 13.24 27.73
C VAL A 252 -4.50 14.49 27.79
N ASN A 253 -4.77 15.12 26.64
CA ASN A 253 -5.60 16.32 26.56
C ASN A 253 -7.07 16.05 26.88
N SER A 254 -7.54 14.80 26.74
CA SER A 254 -8.89 14.41 27.20
C SER A 254 -9.02 14.33 28.72
N ARG A 255 -7.91 14.13 29.44
CA ARG A 255 -7.87 14.01 30.91
C ARG A 255 -7.58 15.34 31.60
N ILE A 256 -6.78 16.21 30.98
CA ILE A 256 -6.36 17.49 31.55
C ILE A 256 -7.23 18.61 30.98
N HIS A 257 -8.20 19.08 31.75
CA HIS A 257 -9.12 20.14 31.32
C HIS A 257 -8.54 21.56 31.35
N LEU A 258 -7.47 21.79 32.13
CA LEU A 258 -7.02 23.15 32.44
C LEU A 258 -6.05 23.75 31.41
N ARG A 259 -5.09 22.96 30.89
CA ARG A 259 -4.14 23.41 29.86
C ARG A 259 -3.80 22.29 28.88
N PRO A 260 -4.04 22.47 27.57
CA PRO A 260 -3.67 21.47 26.58
C PRO A 260 -2.15 21.35 26.50
N VAL A 261 -1.67 20.12 26.56
CA VAL A 261 -0.27 19.79 26.36
C VAL A 261 0.06 19.88 24.88
N GLY A 262 1.24 20.40 24.55
CA GLY A 262 1.77 20.46 23.19
C GLY A 262 2.58 19.22 22.81
N TYR A 263 2.73 18.98 21.50
CA TYR A 263 3.52 17.87 20.95
C TYR A 263 4.97 17.85 21.46
N ARG A 264 5.63 19.03 21.54
CA ARG A 264 7.02 19.15 22.00
C ARG A 264 7.19 18.68 23.45
N PHE A 265 6.24 19.04 24.33
CA PHE A 265 6.26 18.61 25.72
C PHE A 265 6.08 17.10 25.81
N LEU A 266 5.08 16.54 25.13
CA LEU A 266 4.80 15.10 25.16
C LEU A 266 5.99 14.29 24.64
N ILE A 267 6.59 14.69 23.52
CA ILE A 267 7.77 14.01 22.96
C ILE A 267 8.96 14.11 23.92
N GLY A 268 9.18 15.28 24.54
CA GLY A 268 10.22 15.47 25.54
C GLY A 268 10.01 14.60 26.78
N GLU A 269 8.78 14.49 27.26
CA GLU A 269 8.41 13.65 28.41
C GLU A 269 8.56 12.15 28.10
N LEU A 270 8.08 11.70 26.94
CA LEU A 270 8.25 10.31 26.48
C LEU A 270 9.73 9.94 26.40
N ARG A 271 10.53 10.81 25.78
CA ARG A 271 11.98 10.61 25.64
C ARG A 271 12.66 10.53 27.00
N ARG A 272 12.29 11.38 27.97
CA ARG A 272 12.87 11.41 29.32
C ARG A 272 12.46 10.21 30.18
N ARG A 273 11.19 9.79 30.14
CA ARG A 273 10.65 8.74 31.04
C ARG A 273 10.85 7.32 30.51
N TYR A 274 10.68 7.10 29.20
CA TYR A 274 10.60 5.75 28.62
C TYR A 274 11.54 5.52 27.43
N GLY A 275 12.24 6.56 26.97
CA GLY A 275 13.07 6.50 25.77
C GLY A 275 12.28 6.56 24.45
N LEU A 276 13.01 6.52 23.32
CA LEU A 276 12.43 6.61 21.98
C LEU A 276 11.69 5.32 21.54
N SER A 277 12.06 4.17 22.10
CA SER A 277 11.45 2.87 21.76
C SER A 277 9.98 2.80 22.16
N LYS A 278 9.56 3.54 23.21
CA LYS A 278 8.16 3.59 23.67
C LYS A 278 7.20 4.12 22.60
N VAL A 279 7.71 4.88 21.64
CA VAL A 279 6.91 5.38 20.51
C VAL A 279 6.48 4.25 19.57
N TYR A 280 7.21 3.14 19.54
CA TYR A 280 6.87 1.93 18.79
C TYR A 280 6.11 0.89 19.62
N ASP A 281 5.73 1.23 20.86
CA ASP A 281 5.00 0.32 21.72
C ASP A 281 3.66 -0.08 21.08
N GLY A 282 3.38 -1.38 21.06
CA GLY A 282 2.24 -1.99 20.36
C GLY A 282 2.24 -1.88 18.83
N PHE A 283 3.37 -1.56 18.19
CA PHE A 283 3.48 -1.60 16.72
C PHE A 283 3.11 -2.98 16.18
N PHE A 284 3.75 -4.03 16.68
CA PHE A 284 3.44 -5.41 16.28
C PHE A 284 2.06 -5.87 16.74
N SER A 285 1.54 -5.32 17.84
CA SER A 285 0.17 -5.56 18.29
C SER A 285 -0.87 -5.04 17.28
N SER A 286 -0.54 -4.01 16.50
CA SER A 286 -1.37 -3.55 15.39
C SER A 286 -1.26 -4.39 14.11
N LYS A 287 -0.50 -5.50 14.14
CA LYS A 287 -0.36 -6.47 13.05
C LYS A 287 0.00 -5.80 11.71
N PRO A 288 1.11 -5.06 11.67
CA PRO A 288 1.43 -4.17 10.56
C PRO A 288 1.57 -4.92 9.23
N VAL A 289 2.03 -6.17 9.27
CA VAL A 289 2.13 -7.03 8.08
C VAL A 289 0.74 -7.35 7.49
N LEU A 290 -0.27 -7.66 8.30
CA LEU A 290 -1.61 -7.94 7.77
C LEU A 290 -2.30 -6.66 7.28
N SER A 291 -2.10 -5.54 7.98
CA SER A 291 -2.76 -4.28 7.66
C SER A 291 -2.28 -3.64 6.35
N THR A 292 -1.06 -3.95 5.90
CA THR A 292 -0.51 -3.43 4.63
C THR A 292 -0.88 -4.26 3.40
N ILE A 293 -1.43 -5.47 3.57
CA ILE A 293 -1.84 -6.33 2.44
C ILE A 293 -2.82 -5.61 1.49
N PRO A 294 -3.88 -4.92 1.96
CA PRO A 294 -4.79 -4.22 1.05
C PRO A 294 -4.11 -3.12 0.22
N ALA A 295 -3.18 -2.38 0.82
CA ALA A 295 -2.41 -1.36 0.10
C ALA A 295 -1.51 -1.99 -0.97
N ALA A 296 -0.86 -3.11 -0.65
CA ALA A 296 -0.03 -3.86 -1.59
C ALA A 296 -0.85 -4.43 -2.76
N LEU A 297 -2.03 -5.01 -2.46
CA LEU A 297 -2.97 -5.51 -3.45
C LEU A 297 -3.48 -4.40 -4.36
N LEU A 298 -3.74 -3.20 -3.84
CA LEU A 298 -4.18 -2.06 -4.64
C LEU A 298 -3.16 -1.69 -5.71
N LEU A 299 -1.90 -1.54 -5.32
CA LEU A 299 -0.81 -1.21 -6.22
C LEU A 299 -0.56 -2.31 -7.25
N MET A 300 -0.52 -3.57 -6.79
CA MET A 300 -0.34 -4.73 -7.67
C MET A 300 -1.50 -4.87 -8.67
N PHE A 301 -2.75 -4.80 -8.21
CA PHE A 301 -3.91 -4.92 -9.09
C PHE A 301 -3.99 -3.79 -10.09
N TYR A 302 -3.64 -2.56 -9.69
CA TYR A 302 -3.57 -1.44 -10.61
C TYR A 302 -2.56 -1.69 -11.74
N ASP A 303 -1.33 -2.10 -11.44
CA ASP A 303 -0.30 -2.35 -12.46
C ASP A 303 -0.66 -3.57 -13.34
N VAL A 304 -1.19 -4.64 -12.75
CA VAL A 304 -1.62 -5.82 -13.52
C VAL A 304 -2.83 -5.49 -14.41
N ALA A 305 -3.84 -4.81 -13.87
CA ALA A 305 -5.05 -4.47 -14.61
C ALA A 305 -4.78 -3.44 -15.71
N SER A 306 -4.00 -2.40 -15.42
CA SER A 306 -3.61 -1.41 -16.42
C SER A 306 -2.84 -2.06 -17.57
N ARG A 307 -1.85 -2.90 -17.28
CA ARG A 307 -1.13 -3.69 -18.29
C ARG A 307 -2.06 -4.57 -19.11
N ARG A 308 -2.89 -5.39 -18.46
CA ARG A 308 -3.81 -6.31 -19.17
C ARG A 308 -4.82 -5.55 -20.03
N TYR A 309 -5.29 -4.41 -19.57
CA TYR A 309 -6.23 -3.58 -20.30
C TYR A 309 -5.57 -2.90 -21.50
N THR A 310 -4.33 -2.41 -21.36
CA THR A 310 -3.54 -1.88 -22.49
C THR A 310 -3.22 -2.96 -23.52
N GLU A 311 -2.86 -4.18 -23.09
CA GLU A 311 -2.64 -5.35 -23.97
C GLU A 311 -3.92 -5.76 -24.71
N TYR A 312 -5.09 -5.61 -24.08
CA TYR A 312 -6.39 -5.88 -24.69
C TYR A 312 -6.74 -4.85 -25.78
N LEU A 313 -6.52 -3.56 -25.50
CA LEU A 313 -6.80 -2.49 -26.46
C LEU A 313 -5.82 -2.49 -27.64
N ASN A 314 -4.57 -2.88 -27.41
CA ASN A 314 -3.51 -2.89 -28.42
C ASN A 314 -2.92 -4.30 -28.59
N PRO A 315 -3.62 -5.23 -29.23
CA PRO A 315 -3.19 -6.63 -29.34
C PRO A 315 -1.87 -6.80 -30.11
N GLU A 316 -1.53 -5.85 -31.00
CA GLU A 316 -0.27 -5.81 -31.73
C GLU A 316 0.94 -5.44 -30.85
N ARG A 317 0.68 -4.86 -29.66
CA ARG A 317 1.70 -4.38 -28.73
C ARG A 317 2.05 -5.38 -27.62
N LYS A 318 1.87 -6.69 -27.87
CA LYS A 318 2.16 -7.74 -26.87
C LYS A 318 3.66 -7.82 -26.58
N ALA A 319 4.09 -7.20 -25.48
CA ALA A 319 5.47 -7.31 -25.04
C ALA A 319 5.75 -8.71 -24.49
N ARG A 320 6.73 -9.39 -25.07
CA ARG A 320 7.38 -10.54 -24.44
C ARG A 320 8.59 -10.02 -23.68
N ALA A 321 8.51 -9.99 -22.35
CA ALA A 321 9.69 -9.75 -21.53
C ALA A 321 10.69 -10.89 -21.80
N LYS A 322 11.91 -10.57 -22.26
CA LYS A 322 13.03 -11.53 -22.29
C LYS A 322 13.65 -11.50 -20.89
N PRO A 323 13.45 -12.54 -20.04
CA PRO A 323 13.86 -12.50 -18.65
C PRO A 323 15.30 -13.00 -18.54
N SER A 324 16.30 -12.13 -18.75
CA SER A 324 17.70 -12.52 -18.61
C SER A 324 18.50 -11.73 -17.57
N GLN A 325 17.88 -10.80 -16.82
CA GLN A 325 18.62 -9.89 -15.93
C GLN A 325 18.57 -10.31 -14.45
N GLN A 326 19.74 -10.55 -13.86
CA GLN A 326 19.92 -10.90 -12.45
C GLN A 326 19.88 -9.67 -11.53
N LEU A 327 19.44 -9.87 -10.27
CA LEU A 327 19.26 -8.85 -9.21
C LEU A 327 20.52 -8.08 -8.78
N GLY A 328 21.73 -8.50 -9.22
CA GLY A 328 22.99 -8.09 -8.58
C GLY A 328 24.06 -7.46 -9.49
N SER A 329 23.84 -7.31 -10.80
CA SER A 329 24.87 -6.74 -11.69
C SER A 329 24.82 -5.21 -11.68
N VAL A 330 25.46 -4.60 -10.68
CA VAL A 330 25.56 -3.14 -10.54
C VAL A 330 26.76 -2.60 -11.33
N ARG A 331 26.48 -2.09 -12.52
CA ARG A 331 27.00 -0.82 -13.01
C ARG A 331 25.84 -0.14 -13.73
N LEU A 332 25.28 0.93 -13.15
CA LEU A 332 24.24 1.71 -13.83
C LEU A 332 24.86 2.33 -15.09
N PRO A 333 24.38 2.02 -16.31
CA PRO A 333 24.71 2.86 -17.45
C PRO A 333 24.06 4.24 -17.27
N SER A 334 24.72 5.26 -17.80
CA SER A 334 24.26 6.64 -17.87
C SER A 334 22.81 6.71 -18.35
N TYR A 335 21.96 7.52 -17.70
CA TYR A 335 20.58 7.74 -18.14
C TYR A 335 20.59 8.16 -19.61
N VAL A 336 20.03 7.31 -20.49
CA VAL A 336 19.82 7.66 -21.90
C VAL A 336 18.67 8.66 -21.92
N THR A 337 18.98 9.91 -22.25
CA THR A 337 18.05 11.05 -22.27
C THR A 337 17.06 11.03 -23.44
N SER A 338 17.24 10.13 -24.40
CA SER A 338 16.32 9.91 -25.53
C SER A 338 16.23 8.41 -25.85
N PRO A 339 15.28 7.65 -25.28
CA PRO A 339 15.09 6.26 -25.68
C PRO A 339 14.67 6.20 -27.16
N GLU A 340 15.19 5.22 -27.91
CA GLU A 340 14.68 4.93 -29.25
C GLU A 340 13.19 4.57 -29.17
N PRO A 341 12.37 5.04 -30.13
CA PRO A 341 10.96 4.69 -30.18
C PRO A 341 10.77 3.18 -30.28
N TYR A 342 9.79 2.67 -29.55
CA TYR A 342 9.54 1.26 -29.34
C TYR A 342 9.29 0.52 -30.68
N GLU A 343 10.19 -0.35 -31.11
CA GLU A 343 9.86 -1.35 -32.14
C GLU A 343 9.06 -2.48 -31.48
N PHE A 344 7.74 -2.47 -31.71
CA PHE A 344 6.91 -3.63 -31.43
C PHE A 344 7.33 -4.75 -32.38
N GLU A 345 7.65 -5.95 -31.87
CA GLU A 345 7.68 -7.15 -32.71
C GLU A 345 6.25 -7.39 -33.18
N SER A 346 5.92 -6.86 -34.36
CA SER A 346 4.68 -7.18 -35.05
C SER A 346 4.68 -8.68 -35.30
N THR A 347 3.79 -9.40 -34.61
CA THR A 347 3.52 -10.81 -34.92
C THR A 347 2.66 -10.96 -36.18
N SER A 348 2.38 -9.87 -36.91
CA SER A 348 1.67 -9.99 -38.18
C SER A 348 2.62 -10.64 -39.20
N PRO A 349 2.25 -11.79 -39.80
CA PRO A 349 3.07 -12.44 -40.82
C PRO A 349 3.32 -11.52 -42.04
N LEU A 350 2.49 -10.48 -42.21
CA LEU A 350 2.64 -9.45 -43.23
C LEU A 350 3.80 -8.48 -42.95
N ALA A 351 4.07 -8.12 -41.71
CA ALA A 351 5.16 -7.18 -41.38
C ALA A 351 6.55 -7.81 -41.58
N VAL A 352 6.68 -9.12 -41.36
CA VAL A 352 7.92 -9.87 -41.63
C VAL A 352 8.19 -9.94 -43.14
N GLN A 353 7.15 -10.05 -43.98
CA GLN A 353 7.32 -10.06 -45.45
C GLN A 353 7.74 -8.70 -46.02
N VAL A 354 7.32 -7.58 -45.41
CA VAL A 354 7.75 -6.25 -45.87
C VAL A 354 9.22 -5.98 -45.51
N LYS A 355 9.69 -6.42 -44.34
CA LYS A 355 11.10 -6.27 -43.94
C LYS A 355 12.05 -7.15 -44.76
N ALA A 356 11.57 -8.29 -45.28
CA ALA A 356 12.33 -9.18 -46.16
C ALA A 356 12.39 -8.74 -47.64
N LYS A 357 11.62 -7.72 -48.05
CA LYS A 357 11.64 -7.17 -49.42
C LYS A 357 12.55 -5.94 -49.58
N HIS A 358 13.10 -5.43 -48.48
CA HIS A 358 13.96 -4.23 -48.46
C HIS A 358 15.39 -4.51 -47.95
N VAL A 359 15.77 -5.79 -47.89
CA VAL A 359 17.15 -6.28 -47.81
C VAL A 359 17.38 -7.10 -49.07
#